data_AF-A0A9X4KYH9-F1
#
_entry.id   AF-A0A9X4KYH9-F1
#
_cell.length_a   1.000
_cell.length_b   1.000
_cell.length_c   1.000
_cell.angle_alpha   90.00
_cell.angle_beta   90.00
_cell.angle_gamma   90.00
#
_symmetry.space_group_name_H-M   'P 1'
#
loop_
_entity.id
_entity.type
_entity.pdbx_description
1 polymer ?
#
loop_
_entity_poly.entity_id
_entity_poly.type
_entity_poly.pdbx_seq_one_letter_code
_entity_poly.pdbx_strand_id
1 'polypeptide(L)'
;MKLVISRLIAILMLVVPGIAAAYGFLLMKDALFDYFAQFGNVSLPDPHFDLWRFLLGFVLFLAGVGFIGGWIFFRDRKHNYVSPRFRAKRPPRPPRDGSKSGGQ
;
A
#
# COMPACT_ATOMS: atom_id res chain seq x y z
N MET A 1 1.89 26.60 -7.58
CA MET A 1 0.52 26.03 -7.57
C MET A 1 0.43 24.66 -8.26
N LYS A 2 1.01 24.46 -9.46
CA LYS A 2 0.99 23.16 -10.19
C LYS A 2 1.43 21.93 -9.39
N LEU A 3 2.42 22.07 -8.50
CA LEU A 3 2.89 20.99 -7.62
C LEU A 3 1.87 20.55 -6.57
N VAL A 4 1.04 21.48 -6.05
CA VAL A 4 0.01 21.18 -5.04
C VAL A 4 -1.12 20.40 -5.69
N ILE A 5 -1.55 20.82 -6.88
CA ILE A 5 -2.59 20.14 -7.68
C ILE A 5 -2.14 18.72 -8.06
N SER A 6 -0.89 18.55 -8.49
CA SER A 6 -0.34 17.21 -8.80
C SER A 6 -0.33 16.28 -7.59
N ARG A 7 0.01 16.80 -6.39
CA ARG A 7 -0.03 16.03 -5.15
C ARG A 7 -1.46 15.64 -4.76
N LEU A 8 -2.41 16.56 -4.92
CA LEU A 8 -3.84 16.30 -4.66
C LEU A 8 -4.39 15.19 -5.57
N ILE A 9 -4.08 15.25 -6.87
CA ILE A 9 -4.50 14.24 -7.85
C ILE A 9 -3.91 12.86 -7.52
N ALA A 10 -2.64 12.81 -7.10
CA ALA A 10 -2.01 11.55 -6.68
C ALA A 10 -2.67 10.94 -5.44
N ILE A 11 -3.13 11.78 -4.50
CA ILE A 11 -3.87 11.32 -3.31
C ILE A 11 -5.27 10.86 -3.72
N LEU A 12 -5.96 11.60 -4.59
CA LEU A 12 -7.27 11.19 -5.12
C LEU A 12 -7.22 9.83 -5.83
N MET A 13 -6.15 9.51 -6.56
CA MET A 13 -5.95 8.18 -7.14
C MET A 13 -5.77 7.08 -6.08
N LEU A 14 -5.23 7.40 -4.90
CA LEU A 14 -5.10 6.48 -3.77
C LEU A 14 -6.41 6.29 -2.98
N VAL A 15 -7.40 7.17 -3.17
CA VAL A 15 -8.69 7.06 -2.48
C VAL A 15 -9.46 5.81 -2.93
N VAL A 16 -9.44 5.48 -4.22
CA VAL A 16 -10.16 4.31 -4.77
C VAL A 16 -9.72 2.99 -4.10
N PRO A 17 -8.41 2.63 -4.07
CA PRO A 17 -7.96 1.43 -3.37
C PRO A 17 -8.13 1.56 -1.84
N GLY A 18 -8.14 2.77 -1.28
CA GLY A 18 -8.44 3.01 0.12
C GLY A 18 -9.89 2.68 0.50
N ILE A 19 -10.85 3.10 -0.33
CA ILE A 19 -12.26 2.75 -0.16
C ILE A 19 -12.46 1.24 -0.34
N ALA A 20 -11.80 0.63 -1.33
CA ALA A 20 -11.85 -0.82 -1.52
C ALA A 20 -11.32 -1.58 -0.30
N ALA A 21 -10.22 -1.10 0.31
CA ALA A 21 -9.70 -1.67 1.55
C ALA A 21 -10.71 -1.56 2.70
N ALA A 22 -11.27 -0.35 2.91
CA ALA A 22 -12.28 -0.14 3.95
C ALA A 22 -13.50 -1.05 3.74
N TYR A 23 -14.00 -1.17 2.51
CA TYR A 23 -15.11 -2.05 2.18
C TYR A 23 -14.78 -3.53 2.42
N GLY A 24 -13.58 -3.98 2.06
CA GLY A 24 -13.11 -5.33 2.36
C GLY A 24 -13.07 -5.62 3.87
N PHE A 25 -12.63 -4.65 4.67
CA PHE A 25 -12.66 -4.74 6.13
C PHE A 25 -14.08 -4.79 6.69
N LEU A 26 -15.03 -4.04 6.12
CA LEU A 26 -16.45 -4.12 6.48
C LEU A 26 -17.00 -5.53 6.23
N LEU A 27 -16.72 -6.14 5.08
CA LEU A 27 -17.15 -7.52 4.81
C LEU A 27 -16.58 -8.53 5.80
N MET A 28 -15.30 -8.36 6.19
CA MET A 28 -14.68 -9.21 7.20
C MET A 28 -15.33 -9.02 8.58
N LYS A 29 -15.58 -7.77 9.00
CA LYS A 29 -16.22 -7.49 10.29
C LYS A 29 -17.61 -8.10 10.33
N ASP A 30 -18.38 -7.96 9.26
CA ASP A 30 -19.77 -8.43 9.20
C ASP A 30 -19.82 -9.95 9.28
N ALA A 31 -18.97 -10.65 8.54
CA ALA A 31 -18.86 -12.11 8.63
C ALA A 31 -18.45 -12.57 10.05
N LEU A 32 -17.57 -11.84 10.73
CA LEU A 32 -17.16 -12.15 12.10
C LEU A 32 -18.28 -11.88 13.11
N PHE A 33 -18.94 -10.73 13.01
CA PHE A 33 -20.04 -10.33 13.89
C PHE A 33 -21.24 -11.25 13.74
N ASP A 34 -21.62 -11.60 12.51
CA ASP A 34 -22.73 -12.53 12.25
C ASP A 34 -22.46 -13.91 12.86
N TYR A 35 -21.22 -14.41 12.73
CA TYR A 35 -20.81 -15.66 13.36
C TYR A 35 -20.89 -15.59 14.89
N PHE A 36 -20.34 -14.54 15.52
CA PHE A 36 -20.40 -14.38 16.98
C PHE A 36 -21.82 -14.15 17.50
N ALA A 37 -22.66 -13.43 16.76
CA ALA A 37 -24.06 -13.19 17.11
C ALA A 37 -24.89 -14.49 17.07
N GLN A 38 -24.55 -15.44 16.21
CA GLN A 38 -25.24 -16.73 16.14
C GLN A 38 -24.96 -17.62 17.36
N PHE A 39 -23.78 -17.55 17.98
CA PHE A 39 -23.47 -18.31 19.21
C PHE A 39 -24.36 -17.96 20.41
N GLY A 40 -24.89 -16.74 20.45
CA GLY A 40 -25.77 -16.29 21.54
C GLY A 40 -27.23 -16.70 21.36
N ASN A 41 -27.62 -17.22 20.19
CA ASN A 41 -29.01 -17.51 19.85
C ASN A 41 -29.33 -19.01 19.99
N VAL A 42 -30.24 -19.34 20.91
CA VAL A 42 -30.74 -20.70 21.19
C VAL A 42 -31.52 -21.32 20.01
N SER A 43 -31.80 -20.53 18.96
CA SER A 43 -32.66 -20.93 17.83
C SER A 43 -31.90 -21.47 16.61
N LEU A 44 -30.57 -21.38 16.56
CA LEU A 44 -29.75 -21.80 15.42
C LEU A 44 -28.71 -22.84 15.90
N PRO A 45 -28.96 -24.15 15.69
CA PRO A 45 -28.08 -25.21 16.18
C PRO A 45 -26.69 -25.24 15.52
N ASP A 46 -26.58 -24.73 14.29
CA ASP A 46 -25.37 -24.78 13.48
C ASP A 46 -24.95 -23.37 13.00
N PRO A 47 -24.11 -22.66 13.78
CA PRO A 47 -23.54 -21.39 13.33
C PRO A 47 -22.56 -21.65 12.17
N HIS A 48 -22.94 -21.24 10.97
CA HIS A 48 -22.09 -21.36 9.79
C HIS A 48 -21.28 -20.08 9.58
N PHE A 49 -19.95 -20.22 9.61
CA PHE A 49 -19.05 -19.12 9.29
C PHE A 49 -19.06 -18.86 7.77
N ASP A 50 -19.41 -17.64 7.36
CA ASP A 50 -19.40 -17.25 5.96
C ASP A 50 -17.96 -16.98 5.47
N LEU A 51 -17.23 -18.09 5.26
CA LEU A 51 -15.87 -18.08 4.72
C LEU A 51 -15.79 -17.34 3.39
N TRP A 52 -16.83 -17.37 2.56
CA TRP A 52 -16.80 -16.74 1.25
C TRP A 52 -16.78 -15.21 1.37
N ARG A 53 -17.70 -14.65 2.17
CA ARG A 53 -17.70 -13.20 2.46
C ARG A 53 -16.41 -12.76 3.14
N PHE A 54 -15.93 -13.55 4.10
CA PHE A 54 -14.67 -13.26 4.79
C PHE A 54 -13.47 -13.28 3.84
N LEU A 55 -13.34 -14.31 3.00
CA LEU A 55 -12.23 -14.45 2.06
C LEU A 55 -12.25 -13.36 0.99
N LEU A 56 -13.44 -13.03 0.47
CA LEU A 56 -13.61 -11.94 -0.49
C LEU A 56 -13.25 -10.59 0.13
N GLY A 57 -13.70 -10.33 1.37
CA GLY A 57 -13.31 -9.16 2.14
C GLY A 57 -11.81 -9.10 2.41
N PHE A 58 -11.20 -10.23 2.77
CA PHE A 58 -9.76 -10.35 3.05
C PHE A 58 -8.90 -10.08 1.82
N VAL A 59 -9.25 -10.66 0.67
CA VAL A 59 -8.56 -10.41 -0.60
C VAL A 59 -8.69 -8.94 -1.00
N LEU A 60 -9.89 -8.36 -0.89
CA LEU A 60 -10.10 -6.95 -1.24
C LEU A 60 -9.34 -6.00 -0.30
N PHE A 61 -9.30 -6.33 1.00
CA PHE A 61 -8.54 -5.59 2.00
C PHE A 61 -7.03 -5.64 1.74
N LEU A 62 -6.47 -6.85 1.55
CA LEU A 62 -5.06 -7.04 1.24
C LEU A 62 -4.66 -6.40 -0.09
N ALA A 63 -5.52 -6.51 -1.11
CA ALA A 63 -5.28 -5.86 -2.39
C ALA A 63 -5.24 -4.34 -2.23
N GLY A 64 -6.19 -3.75 -1.50
CA GLY A 64 -6.22 -2.30 -1.27
C GLY A 64 -5.03 -1.79 -0.44
N VAL A 65 -4.74 -2.42 0.70
CA VAL A 65 -3.60 -2.06 1.55
C VAL A 65 -2.26 -2.33 0.86
N GLY A 66 -2.13 -3.47 0.19
CA GLY A 66 -0.94 -3.84 -0.56
C GLY A 66 -0.69 -2.90 -1.74
N PHE A 67 -1.73 -2.49 -2.45
CA PHE A 67 -1.63 -1.50 -3.52
C PHE A 67 -1.16 -0.14 -2.97
N ILE A 68 -1.76 0.35 -1.88
CA ILE A 68 -1.36 1.62 -1.25
C ILE A 68 0.10 1.55 -0.79
N GLY A 69 0.48 0.50 -0.06
CA GLY A 69 1.85 0.31 0.43
C GLY A 69 2.87 0.19 -0.71
N GLY A 70 2.55 -0.60 -1.74
CA GLY A 70 3.39 -0.77 -2.92
C GLY A 70 3.56 0.52 -3.72
N TRP A 71 2.47 1.27 -3.91
CA TRP A 71 2.50 2.58 -4.56
C TRP A 71 3.33 3.60 -3.78
N ILE A 72 3.16 3.67 -2.46
CA ILE A 72 3.95 4.54 -1.59
C ILE A 72 5.43 4.19 -1.72
N PHE A 73 5.80 2.91 -1.62
CA PHE A 73 7.17 2.46 -1.75
C PHE A 73 7.79 2.81 -3.12
N PHE A 74 7.05 2.57 -4.22
CA PHE A 74 7.50 2.92 -5.56
C PHE A 74 7.68 4.43 -5.75
N ARG A 75 6.75 5.23 -5.23
CA ARG A 75 6.81 6.69 -5.26
C ARG A 75 8.00 7.21 -4.44
N ASP A 76 8.22 6.65 -3.26
CA ASP A 76 9.27 7.06 -2.33
C ASP A 76 10.68 6.74 -2.86
N ARG A 77 10.82 5.58 -3.53
CA ARG A 77 12.04 5.18 -4.22
C ARG A 77 12.49 6.19 -5.27
N LYS A 78 11.56 6.78 -6.04
CA LYS A 78 11.89 7.79 -7.07
C LYS A 78 12.45 9.09 -6.49
N HIS A 79 12.11 9.41 -5.24
CA HIS A 79 12.55 10.64 -4.59
C HIS A 79 13.74 10.45 -3.64
N ASN A 80 14.37 9.27 -3.60
CA ASN A 80 15.52 8.95 -2.74
C ASN A 80 15.26 9.13 -1.22
N TYR A 81 14.00 9.12 -0.79
CA TYR A 81 13.64 9.16 0.64
C TYR A 81 13.78 7.79 1.33
N VAL A 82 14.10 6.75 0.57
CA VAL A 82 14.40 5.42 1.10
C VAL A 82 15.72 5.41 1.87
N SER A 83 15.79 4.64 2.95
CA SER A 83 17.00 4.49 3.77
C SER A 83 18.24 4.11 2.93
N PRO A 84 19.47 4.46 3.34
CA PRO A 84 20.69 4.27 2.54
C PRO A 84 20.90 2.85 1.99
N ARG A 85 20.40 1.83 2.71
CA ARG A 85 20.38 0.41 2.29
C ARG A 85 19.58 0.11 1.02
N PHE A 86 18.57 0.91 0.69
CA PHE A 86 17.71 0.74 -0.49
C PHE A 86 17.98 1.76 -1.62
N ARG A 87 18.97 2.64 -1.45
CA ARG A 87 19.36 3.61 -2.49
C ARG A 87 20.16 2.90 -3.58
N ALA A 88 19.89 3.26 -4.84
CA ALA A 88 20.75 2.82 -5.94
C ALA A 88 22.17 3.36 -5.69
N LYS A 89 23.18 2.46 -5.69
CA LYS A 89 24.59 2.86 -5.57
C LYS A 89 24.87 3.83 -6.72
N ARG A 90 25.24 5.08 -6.40
CA ARG A 90 25.75 6.00 -7.42
C ARG A 90 27.01 5.35 -8.03
N PRO A 91 27.16 5.33 -9.36
CA PRO A 91 28.39 4.86 -9.96
C PRO A 91 29.56 5.68 -9.38
N PRO A 92 30.70 5.05 -9.10
CA PRO A 92 31.89 5.75 -8.63
C PRO A 92 32.17 6.95 -9.54
N ARG A 93 32.45 8.11 -8.94
CA ARG A 93 32.80 9.31 -9.71
C ARG A 93 34.01 8.94 -10.58
N PRO A 94 33.99 9.21 -11.90
CA PRO A 94 35.16 8.92 -12.73
C PRO A 94 36.38 9.64 -12.16
N PRO A 95 37.58 9.04 -12.23
CA PRO A 95 38.81 9.65 -11.73
C PRO A 95 38.92 11.08 -12.29
N ARG A 96 39.17 12.04 -11.40
CA ARG A 96 39.45 13.42 -11.80
C ARG A 96 40.69 13.34 -12.68
N ASP A 97 40.49 13.60 -13.96
CA ASP A 97 41.55 13.77 -14.94
C ASP A 97 42.50 14.83 -14.40
N GLY A 98 43.67 14.35 -13.95
CA GLY A 98 44.74 15.19 -13.45
C GLY A 98 45.02 16.26 -14.49
N SER A 99 45.00 17.51 -14.06
CA SER A 99 45.27 18.68 -14.87
C SER A 99 46.53 18.48 -15.70
N LYS A 100 46.37 18.20 -16.99
CA LYS A 100 47.38 18.50 -17.99
C LYS A 100 47.34 20.01 -18.24
N SER A 101 47.84 20.77 -17.27
CA SER A 101 48.47 22.06 -17.54
C SER A 101 49.91 21.70 -17.90
N GLY A 102 50.39 21.71 -19.15
CA GLY A 102 49.94 22.53 -20.26
C GLY A 102 50.48 23.96 -20.12
N GLY A 103 51.80 24.12 -20.03
CA GLY A 103 52.48 25.41 -20.02
C GLY A 103 53.98 25.20 -20.06
N GLN A 104 54.55 25.50 -21.23
CA GLN A 104 55.99 25.58 -21.49
C GLN A 104 56.66 26.65 -20.62
#